data_AF-A0AA96VW02-F1
#
_entry.id   AF-A0AA96VW02-F1
#
_cell.length_a   1.000
_cell.length_b   1.000
_cell.length_c   1.000
_cell.angle_alpha   90.00
_cell.angle_beta   90.00
_cell.angle_gamma   90.00
#
_symmetry.space_group_name_H-M   'P 1'
#
loop_
_entity.id
_entity.type
_entity.pdbx_description
1 polymer ?
#
loop_
_entity_poly.entity_id
_entity_poly.type
_entity_poly.pdbx_seq_one_letter_code
_entity_poly.pdbx_strand_id
1 'polypeptide(L)'
;MAKQILTQKIVDGFTCLEQDGKLSRLYDQGCQSNSSHEEIFITDYEWVGLELFNVGEYDSVWDVNDDVGKLSELSPLQQKAVAFLLGEQLTYDSDDAIRKADDVTVHENQSLENVAYELLHECYNLDSLPPIIANHIDYEEVARELDYDGTYWEIDNDVFEYCG
;
A
#
# COMPACT_ATOMS: atom_id res chain seq x y z
N MET A 1 -37.06 -4.61 5.50
CA MET A 1 -35.95 -3.90 4.84
C MET A 1 -35.09 -4.95 4.18
N ALA A 2 -34.83 -4.82 2.88
CA ALA A 2 -33.86 -5.66 2.20
C ALA A 2 -32.47 -5.13 2.54
N LYS A 3 -31.63 -5.95 3.18
CA LYS A 3 -30.21 -5.67 3.39
C LYS A 3 -29.46 -6.24 2.20
N GLN A 4 -28.66 -5.45 1.51
CA GLN A 4 -27.80 -5.94 0.44
C GLN A 4 -26.43 -6.23 1.02
N ILE A 5 -25.96 -7.47 0.85
CA ILE A 5 -24.68 -7.95 1.36
C ILE A 5 -23.68 -7.81 0.22
N LEU A 6 -22.65 -7.01 0.39
CA LEU A 6 -21.53 -6.90 -0.54
C LEU A 6 -20.37 -7.75 -0.01
N THR A 7 -19.96 -8.73 -0.81
CA THR A 7 -18.84 -9.64 -0.56
C THR A 7 -18.06 -9.70 -1.86
N GLN A 8 -16.87 -9.09 -1.97
CA GLN A 8 -16.07 -9.25 -3.19
C GLN A 8 -14.57 -8.95 -3.03
N LYS A 9 -13.79 -9.67 -3.83
CA LYS A 9 -12.36 -9.48 -4.13
C LYS A 9 -12.08 -8.13 -4.80
N ILE A 10 -11.38 -7.25 -4.11
CA ILE A 10 -10.87 -5.96 -4.57
C ILE A 10 -9.65 -6.21 -5.45
N VAL A 11 -9.89 -6.38 -6.75
CA VAL A 11 -8.86 -6.28 -7.80
C VAL A 11 -9.23 -5.21 -8.82
N ASP A 12 -10.53 -4.96 -8.98
CA ASP A 12 -11.12 -4.15 -10.06
C ASP A 12 -12.23 -3.20 -9.54
N GLY A 13 -12.15 -2.82 -8.25
CA GLY A 13 -13.24 -2.13 -7.53
C GLY A 13 -14.34 -3.08 -7.04
N PHE A 14 -15.31 -2.53 -6.31
CA PHE A 14 -16.46 -3.28 -5.82
C PHE A 14 -17.34 -3.75 -7.00
N THR A 15 -17.91 -4.95 -6.87
CA THR A 15 -18.97 -5.45 -7.76
C THR A 15 -20.19 -5.83 -6.93
N CYS A 16 -21.39 -5.54 -7.44
CA CYS A 16 -22.63 -5.85 -6.74
C CYS A 16 -22.99 -7.34 -6.94
N LEU A 17 -23.34 -8.05 -5.86
CA LEU A 17 -24.16 -9.25 -5.94
C LEU A 17 -25.64 -8.82 -5.98
N GLU A 18 -26.29 -8.99 -7.13
CA GLU A 18 -27.75 -8.85 -7.23
C GLU A 18 -28.43 -10.05 -6.54
N GLN A 19 -29.68 -9.86 -6.06
CA GLN A 19 -30.46 -10.90 -5.37
C GLN A 19 -30.64 -12.21 -6.17
N ASP A 20 -30.32 -12.19 -7.47
CA ASP A 20 -30.43 -13.30 -8.40
C ASP A 20 -29.08 -13.99 -8.72
N GLY A 21 -28.00 -13.66 -8.01
CA GLY A 21 -26.68 -14.32 -8.15
C GLY A 21 -25.88 -13.92 -9.39
N LYS A 22 -26.20 -12.77 -10.01
CA LYS A 22 -25.41 -12.18 -11.10
C LYS A 22 -24.42 -11.16 -10.55
N LEU A 23 -23.17 -11.25 -11.03
CA LEU A 23 -22.09 -10.31 -10.75
C LEU A 23 -22.11 -9.20 -11.82
N SER A 24 -22.25 -7.94 -11.41
CA SER A 24 -22.07 -6.77 -12.29
C SER A 24 -20.96 -5.87 -11.75
N ARG A 25 -20.01 -5.46 -12.61
CA ARG A 25 -19.00 -4.44 -12.27
C ARG A 25 -19.72 -3.11 -12.01
N LEU A 26 -19.43 -2.43 -10.90
CA LEU A 26 -20.09 -1.18 -10.52
C LEU A 26 -19.92 -0.03 -11.54
N TYR A 27 -18.95 -0.16 -12.45
CA TYR A 27 -18.64 0.87 -13.44
C TYR A 27 -19.71 1.11 -14.52
N ASP A 28 -20.63 0.18 -14.80
CA ASP A 28 -21.50 0.31 -15.99
C ASP A 28 -23.01 0.37 -15.73
N GLN A 29 -23.43 0.17 -14.49
CA GLN A 29 -24.80 0.38 -14.03
C GLN A 29 -24.75 0.10 -12.54
N GLY A 30 -24.70 1.17 -11.72
CA GLY A 30 -24.92 1.03 -10.29
C GLY A 30 -26.13 0.14 -10.07
N CYS A 31 -25.99 -0.87 -9.21
CA CYS A 31 -27.04 -1.78 -8.76
C CYS A 31 -28.43 -1.20 -9.10
N GLN A 32 -29.04 -1.61 -10.23
CA GLN A 32 -30.30 -1.00 -10.69
C GLN A 32 -31.45 -1.52 -9.84
N SER A 33 -31.49 -1.00 -8.63
CA SER A 33 -32.70 -0.84 -7.88
C SER A 33 -33.12 0.61 -8.08
N ASN A 34 -34.31 0.83 -8.63
CA ASN A 34 -34.96 2.14 -8.73
C ASN A 34 -35.22 2.82 -7.37
N SER A 35 -34.62 2.34 -6.27
CA SER A 35 -34.60 3.01 -4.99
C SER A 35 -33.21 3.56 -4.74
N SER A 36 -33.13 4.86 -4.41
CA SER A 36 -32.03 5.39 -3.61
C SER A 36 -31.92 4.51 -2.36
N HIS A 37 -31.01 3.54 -2.36
CA HIS A 37 -30.71 2.77 -1.17
C HIS A 37 -30.00 3.72 -0.22
N GLU A 38 -30.73 4.21 0.78
CA GLU A 38 -30.21 5.16 1.77
C GLU A 38 -29.12 4.55 2.65
N GLU A 39 -28.96 3.22 2.63
CA GLU A 39 -28.06 2.48 3.50
C GLU A 39 -27.40 1.31 2.76
N ILE A 40 -26.15 1.50 2.34
CA ILE A 40 -25.25 0.47 1.81
C ILE A 40 -24.12 0.33 2.84
N PHE A 41 -23.76 -0.92 3.18
CA PHE A 41 -22.67 -1.20 4.11
C PHE A 41 -21.81 -2.33 3.55
N ILE A 42 -20.50 -2.25 3.80
CA ILE A 42 -19.50 -3.21 3.35
C ILE A 42 -19.35 -4.27 4.44
N THR A 43 -19.79 -5.49 4.16
CA THR A 43 -19.77 -6.57 5.17
C THR A 43 -18.52 -7.44 5.11
N ASP A 44 -17.89 -7.52 3.95
CA ASP A 44 -16.68 -8.30 3.73
C ASP A 44 -16.00 -7.88 2.42
N TYR A 45 -14.67 -7.93 2.38
CA TYR A 45 -13.86 -7.65 1.21
C TYR A 45 -12.51 -8.38 1.33
N GLU A 46 -11.86 -8.59 0.19
CA GLU A 46 -10.52 -9.21 0.16
C GLU A 46 -9.69 -8.52 -0.91
N TRP A 47 -8.52 -7.99 -0.57
CA TRP A 47 -7.60 -7.49 -1.58
C TRP A 47 -7.02 -8.65 -2.39
N VAL A 48 -6.88 -8.47 -3.71
CA VAL A 48 -6.15 -9.42 -4.54
C VAL A 48 -4.80 -8.83 -4.91
N GLY A 49 -3.75 -9.42 -4.37
CA GLY A 49 -2.40 -8.91 -4.51
C GLY A 49 -2.04 -8.05 -3.31
N LEU A 50 -1.78 -6.77 -3.57
CA LEU A 50 -1.36 -5.81 -2.54
C LEU A 50 -2.56 -5.25 -1.78
N GLU A 51 -2.52 -5.32 -0.47
CA GLU A 51 -3.44 -4.59 0.40
C GLU A 51 -3.04 -3.11 0.41
N LEU A 52 -3.95 -2.24 -0.04
CA LEU A 52 -3.66 -0.81 -0.22
C LEU A 52 -4.10 0.02 1.00
N PHE A 53 -5.29 -0.26 1.52
CA PHE A 53 -5.84 0.40 2.69
C PHE A 53 -6.96 -0.41 3.31
N ASN A 54 -7.30 -0.07 4.56
CA ASN A 54 -8.42 -0.66 5.26
C ASN A 54 -9.73 0.00 4.81
N VAL A 55 -10.73 -0.83 4.47
CA VAL A 55 -12.09 -0.39 4.17
C VAL A 55 -13.01 -0.68 5.36
N GLY A 56 -13.61 0.36 5.90
CA GLY A 56 -14.61 0.30 6.96
C GLY A 56 -16.00 -0.12 6.47
N GLU A 57 -16.81 -0.66 7.38
CA GLU A 57 -18.20 -1.09 7.10
C GLU A 57 -19.08 0.04 6.54
N TYR A 58 -18.81 1.27 6.95
CA TYR A 58 -19.60 2.45 6.62
C TYR A 58 -18.93 3.34 5.56
N ASP A 59 -17.83 2.90 4.98
CA ASP A 59 -17.14 3.67 3.95
C ASP A 59 -18.00 3.73 2.68
N SER A 60 -17.91 4.88 2.00
CA SER A 60 -18.60 5.09 0.73
C SER A 60 -18.00 4.15 -0.32
N VAL A 61 -18.79 3.20 -0.80
CA VAL A 61 -18.40 2.30 -1.91
C VAL A 61 -17.99 3.06 -3.17
N TRP A 62 -18.48 4.29 -3.35
CA TRP A 62 -18.12 5.14 -4.47
C TRP A 62 -16.73 5.74 -4.28
N ASP A 63 -16.43 6.22 -3.07
CA ASP A 63 -15.15 6.84 -2.75
C ASP A 63 -14.04 5.79 -2.79
N VAL A 64 -14.31 4.59 -2.24
CA VAL A 64 -13.37 3.46 -2.35
C VAL A 64 -13.14 3.05 -3.81
N ASN A 65 -14.17 3.05 -4.65
CA ASN A 65 -13.99 2.74 -6.08
C ASN A 65 -13.20 3.82 -6.83
N ASP A 66 -13.39 5.09 -6.47
CA ASP A 66 -12.64 6.20 -7.03
C ASP A 66 -11.16 6.06 -6.65
N ASP A 67 -10.86 5.79 -5.38
CA ASP A 67 -9.51 5.57 -4.87
C ASP A 67 -8.85 4.34 -5.51
N VAL A 68 -9.53 3.19 -5.57
CA VAL A 68 -9.03 2.00 -6.28
C VAL A 68 -8.77 2.31 -7.76
N GLY A 69 -9.64 3.09 -8.40
CA GLY A 69 -9.47 3.56 -9.77
C GLY A 69 -8.16 4.33 -9.95
N LYS A 70 -7.93 5.35 -9.13
CA LYS A 70 -6.70 6.15 -9.15
C LYS A 70 -5.46 5.28 -8.92
N LEU A 71 -5.48 4.39 -7.93
CA LEU A 71 -4.35 3.54 -7.58
C LEU A 71 -4.03 2.53 -8.69
N SER A 72 -5.03 2.06 -9.43
CA SER A 72 -4.84 1.14 -10.56
C SER A 72 -4.07 1.76 -11.73
N GLU A 73 -4.01 3.10 -11.82
CA GLU A 73 -3.25 3.83 -12.85
C GLU A 73 -1.77 4.00 -12.46
N LEU A 74 -1.41 3.75 -11.20
CA LEU A 74 -0.04 3.88 -10.70
C LEU A 74 0.83 2.68 -11.09
N SER A 75 2.14 2.89 -11.09
CA SER A 75 3.09 1.78 -11.20
C SER A 75 3.05 0.88 -9.95
N PRO A 76 3.45 -0.40 -10.05
CA PRO A 76 3.48 -1.30 -8.89
C PRO A 76 4.28 -0.78 -7.70
N LEU A 77 5.40 -0.09 -7.94
CA LEU A 77 6.21 0.52 -6.89
C LEU A 77 5.47 1.69 -6.22
N GLN A 78 4.80 2.54 -7.00
CA GLN A 78 3.98 3.62 -6.45
C GLN A 78 2.79 3.08 -5.66
N GLN A 79 2.18 1.97 -6.06
CA GLN A 79 1.13 1.32 -5.27
C GLN A 79 1.65 0.83 -3.92
N LYS A 80 2.84 0.22 -3.88
CA LYS A 80 3.52 -0.16 -2.63
C LYS A 80 3.81 1.05 -1.76
N ALA A 81 4.34 2.13 -2.35
CA ALA A 81 4.61 3.37 -1.63
C ALA A 81 3.34 3.97 -1.01
N VAL A 82 2.23 4.02 -1.77
CA VAL A 82 0.95 4.50 -1.25
C VAL A 82 0.42 3.61 -0.12
N ALA A 83 0.47 2.29 -0.29
CA ALA A 83 0.04 1.34 0.74
C ALA A 83 0.83 1.53 2.04
N PHE A 84 2.15 1.69 1.94
CA PHE A 84 3.02 2.03 3.06
C PHE A 84 2.63 3.35 3.73
N LEU A 85 2.50 4.44 2.96
CA LEU A 85 2.16 5.77 3.49
C LEU A 85 0.83 5.81 4.23
N LEU A 86 -0.17 5.05 3.75
CA LEU A 86 -1.48 4.92 4.39
C LEU A 86 -1.43 4.01 5.62
N GLY A 87 -0.75 2.86 5.50
CA GLY A 87 -0.60 1.88 6.60
C GLY A 87 0.11 2.45 7.82
N GLU A 88 1.20 3.18 7.59
CA GLU A 88 1.99 3.85 8.64
C GLU A 88 1.44 5.23 9.02
N GLN A 89 0.30 5.65 8.46
CA GLN A 89 -0.39 6.91 8.78
C GLN A 89 0.48 8.15 8.59
N LEU A 90 1.36 8.14 7.59
CA LEU A 90 2.20 9.28 7.20
C LEU A 90 1.44 10.30 6.34
N THR A 91 0.23 9.94 5.93
CA THR A 91 -0.66 10.72 5.05
C THR A 91 -2.10 10.64 5.55
N TYR A 92 -2.94 11.57 5.09
CA TYR A 92 -4.33 11.69 5.58
C TYR A 92 -5.34 10.88 4.78
N ASP A 93 -5.13 10.76 3.48
CA ASP A 93 -6.02 10.12 2.53
C ASP A 93 -5.25 9.64 1.29
N SER A 94 -5.94 8.89 0.43
CA SER A 94 -5.39 8.32 -0.80
C SER A 94 -4.78 9.40 -1.71
N ASP A 95 -5.42 10.57 -1.84
CA ASP A 95 -4.92 11.64 -2.73
C ASP A 95 -3.61 12.26 -2.20
N ASP A 96 -3.47 12.46 -0.89
CA ASP A 96 -2.20 12.89 -0.26
C ASP A 96 -1.12 11.82 -0.41
N ALA A 97 -1.46 10.55 -0.20
CA ALA A 97 -0.53 9.43 -0.37
C ALA A 97 -0.02 9.30 -1.81
N ILE A 98 -0.90 9.40 -2.80
CA ILE A 98 -0.53 9.37 -4.22
C ILE A 98 0.45 10.49 -4.56
N ARG A 99 0.25 11.69 -4.01
CA ARG A 99 1.15 12.83 -4.25
C ARG A 99 2.55 12.64 -3.67
N LYS A 100 2.65 11.95 -2.53
CA LYS A 100 3.91 11.69 -1.82
C LYS A 100 4.53 10.33 -2.17
N ALA A 101 3.90 9.54 -3.03
CA ALA A 101 4.41 8.24 -3.43
C ALA A 101 5.83 8.33 -4.02
N ASP A 102 6.15 9.43 -4.71
CA ASP A 102 7.47 9.68 -5.28
C ASP A 102 8.52 10.11 -4.22
N ASP A 103 8.10 10.44 -2.99
CA ASP A 103 8.98 10.72 -1.84
C ASP A 103 9.39 9.43 -1.09
N VAL A 104 8.90 8.27 -1.55
CA VAL A 104 9.21 6.94 -0.99
C VAL A 104 10.07 6.16 -1.96
N THR A 105 11.22 5.69 -1.51
CA THR A 105 12.02 4.68 -2.23
C THR A 105 11.66 3.30 -1.71
N VAL A 106 11.31 2.39 -2.62
CA VAL A 106 10.97 1.00 -2.30
C VAL A 106 12.12 0.09 -2.71
N HIS A 107 12.78 -0.48 -1.71
CA HIS A 107 13.87 -1.44 -1.83
C HIS A 107 13.28 -2.87 -1.82
N GLU A 108 12.92 -3.38 -3.00
CA GLU A 108 12.16 -4.64 -3.13
C GLU A 108 12.97 -5.89 -2.80
N ASN A 109 12.40 -6.80 -2.01
CA ASN A 109 13.00 -8.09 -1.64
C ASN A 109 14.37 -7.93 -0.94
N GLN A 110 14.53 -6.87 -0.14
CA GLN A 110 15.74 -6.57 0.61
C GLN A 110 15.41 -6.45 2.10
N SER A 111 16.33 -6.93 2.94
CA SER A 111 16.32 -6.61 4.37
C SER A 111 16.97 -5.25 4.61
N LEU A 112 16.70 -4.64 5.75
CA LEU A 112 17.32 -3.37 6.12
C LEU A 112 18.84 -3.49 6.29
N GLU A 113 19.36 -4.68 6.62
CA GLU A 113 20.80 -4.98 6.61
C GLU A 113 21.42 -4.83 5.21
N ASN A 114 20.73 -5.32 4.16
CA ASN A 114 21.22 -5.16 2.78
C ASN A 114 21.19 -3.68 2.36
N VAL A 115 20.12 -2.96 2.71
CA VAL A 115 20.02 -1.52 2.45
C VAL A 115 21.12 -0.75 3.18
N ALA A 116 21.41 -1.11 4.44
CA ALA A 116 22.52 -0.52 5.20
C ALA A 116 23.88 -0.77 4.54
N TYR A 117 24.12 -1.97 4.02
CA TYR A 117 25.32 -2.28 3.24
C TYR A 117 25.41 -1.40 1.99
N GLU A 118 24.35 -1.34 1.19
CA GLU A 118 24.30 -0.59 -0.07
C GLU A 118 24.51 0.91 0.17
N LEU A 119 23.82 1.49 1.15
CA LEU A 119 23.98 2.89 1.55
C LEU A 119 25.42 3.23 1.95
N LEU A 120 26.04 2.38 2.78
CA LEU A 120 27.44 2.57 3.17
C LEU A 120 28.39 2.40 1.98
N HIS A 121 28.11 1.44 1.10
CA HIS A 121 28.87 1.22 -0.12
C HIS A 121 28.84 2.44 -1.03
N GLU A 122 27.67 3.03 -1.25
CA GLU A 122 27.49 4.21 -2.09
C GLU A 122 28.15 5.45 -1.49
N CYS A 123 28.00 5.67 -0.18
CA CYS A 123 28.50 6.87 0.49
C CYS A 123 30.01 6.86 0.73
N TYR A 124 30.59 5.69 1.05
CA TYR A 124 31.99 5.59 1.50
C TYR A 124 32.88 4.77 0.58
N ASN A 125 32.33 4.18 -0.49
CA ASN A 125 33.04 3.29 -1.39
C ASN A 125 33.81 2.21 -0.61
N LEU A 126 33.09 1.23 -0.05
CA LEU A 126 33.64 0.23 0.86
C LEU A 126 34.81 -0.55 0.25
N ASP A 127 34.88 -0.67 -1.08
CA ASP A 127 36.00 -1.30 -1.79
C ASP A 127 37.33 -0.56 -1.64
N SER A 128 37.28 0.73 -1.29
CA SER A 128 38.46 1.53 -1.01
C SER A 128 39.01 1.32 0.41
N LEU A 129 38.23 0.71 1.30
CA LEU A 129 38.62 0.49 2.68
C LEU A 129 39.60 -0.70 2.78
N PRO A 130 40.62 -0.61 3.65
CA PRO A 130 41.43 -1.76 4.00
C PRO A 130 40.55 -2.93 4.49
N PRO A 131 40.85 -4.19 4.13
CA PRO A 131 40.03 -5.34 4.53
C PRO A 131 39.83 -5.49 6.05
N ILE A 132 40.79 -5.02 6.85
CA ILE A 132 40.68 -5.01 8.33
C ILE A 132 39.57 -4.09 8.85
N ILE A 133 39.10 -3.15 8.03
CA ILE A 133 37.95 -2.29 8.33
C ILE A 133 36.72 -2.85 7.63
N ALA A 134 36.77 -3.05 6.31
CA ALA A 134 35.61 -3.46 5.51
C ALA A 134 34.93 -4.74 6.01
N ASN A 135 35.70 -5.73 6.46
CA ASN A 135 35.18 -7.01 6.95
C ASN A 135 34.65 -6.97 8.40
N HIS A 136 34.76 -5.82 9.06
CA HIS A 136 34.38 -5.64 10.47
C HIS A 136 33.32 -4.56 10.67
N ILE A 137 32.67 -4.12 9.60
CA ILE A 137 31.49 -3.27 9.68
C ILE A 137 30.31 -4.16 10.07
N ASP A 138 29.61 -3.76 11.12
CA ASP A 138 28.40 -4.43 11.61
C ASP A 138 27.17 -3.81 10.93
N TYR A 139 26.73 -4.41 9.82
CA TYR A 139 25.60 -3.90 9.05
C TYR A 139 24.26 -4.09 9.76
N GLU A 140 24.15 -5.06 10.67
CA GLU A 140 22.94 -5.29 11.47
C GLU A 140 22.74 -4.16 12.48
N GLU A 141 23.82 -3.72 13.15
CA GLU A 141 23.73 -2.55 14.04
C GLU A 141 23.44 -1.25 13.27
N VAL A 142 24.03 -1.07 12.08
CA VAL A 142 23.72 0.09 11.24
C VAL A 142 22.25 0.07 10.81
N ALA A 143 21.73 -1.07 10.35
CA ALA A 143 20.32 -1.22 10.00
C ALA A 143 19.40 -0.88 11.17
N ARG A 144 19.75 -1.30 12.39
CA ARG A 144 18.97 -0.97 13.60
C ARG A 144 18.95 0.52 13.89
N GLU A 145 20.06 1.23 13.65
CA GLU A 145 20.08 2.70 13.76
C GLU A 145 19.23 3.37 12.67
N LEU A 146 19.22 2.84 11.44
CA LEU A 146 18.36 3.35 10.35
C LEU A 146 16.86 3.20 10.66
N ASP A 147 16.46 2.07 11.25
CA ASP A 147 15.08 1.83 11.72
C ASP A 147 14.67 2.85 12.81
N TYR A 148 15.58 3.14 13.74
CA TYR A 148 15.31 4.09 14.83
C TYR A 148 15.31 5.56 14.42
N ASP A 149 15.97 5.92 13.32
CA ASP A 149 15.94 7.29 12.78
C ASP A 149 14.54 7.69 12.28
N GLY A 150 13.67 6.70 12.02
CA GLY A 150 12.31 6.92 11.51
C GLY A 150 12.29 7.32 10.04
N THR A 151 13.34 6.94 9.29
CA THR A 151 13.50 7.17 7.85
C THR A 151 13.31 5.88 7.05
N TYR A 152 13.53 4.73 7.67
CA TYR A 152 13.43 3.42 7.03
C TYR A 152 12.45 2.51 7.78
N TRP A 153 11.68 1.70 7.04
CA TRP A 153 10.77 0.70 7.58
C TRP A 153 10.96 -0.62 6.83
N GLU A 154 11.20 -1.70 7.57
CA GLU A 154 11.17 -3.05 7.01
C GLU A 154 9.76 -3.64 7.20
N ILE A 155 9.04 -3.84 6.09
CA ILE A 155 7.66 -4.36 6.10
C ILE A 155 7.60 -5.55 5.14
N ASP A 156 7.20 -6.70 5.69
CA ASP A 156 7.25 -8.00 5.02
C ASP A 156 8.65 -8.35 4.50
N ASN A 157 8.88 -8.24 3.18
CA ASN A 157 10.16 -8.52 2.52
C ASN A 157 10.72 -7.29 1.78
N ASP A 158 10.11 -6.12 1.94
CA ASP A 158 10.55 -4.88 1.31
C ASP A 158 11.00 -3.87 2.37
N VAL A 159 11.92 -2.98 1.99
CA VAL A 159 12.30 -1.81 2.82
C VAL A 159 11.81 -0.54 2.17
N PHE A 160 11.15 0.30 2.96
CA PHE A 160 10.62 1.60 2.55
C PHE A 160 11.49 2.69 3.15
N GLU A 161 11.96 3.62 2.33
CA GLU A 161 12.70 4.80 2.74
C GLU A 161 11.87 6.04 2.42
N TYR A 162 11.55 6.84 3.43
CA TYR A 162 10.71 8.04 3.26
C TYR A 162 11.53 9.32 3.42
N CYS A 163 11.57 10.15 2.38
CA CYS A 163 12.38 11.37 2.31
C CYS A 163 11.58 12.68 2.55
N GLY A 164 10.44 12.59 3.25
CA GLY A 164 9.48 13.69 3.44
C GLY A 164 9.89 14.83 4.36
#